data_AF-B3V6G5-F1
#
_entry.id   AF-B3V6G5-F1
#
_cell.length_a   1.000
_cell.length_b   1.000
_cell.length_c   1.000
_cell.angle_alpha   90.00
_cell.angle_beta   90.00
_cell.angle_gamma   90.00
#
_symmetry.space_group_name_H-M   'P 1'
#
loop_
_entity.id
_entity.type
_entity.pdbx_description
1 polymer ?
#
loop_
_entity_poly.entity_id
_entity_poly.type
_entity_poly.pdbx_seq_one_letter_code
_entity_poly.pdbx_strand_id
1 'polypeptide(L)'
;MNDEKSCAICHRKTKTFFCKYHEEAKQHIEKGYKKWQNALDGITWETYLKELLKLKETGTWSNNVIKYELEKIKNGNKKTSE
;
A
#
# COMPACT_ATOMS: atom_id res chain seq x y z
N MET A 1 1.19 20.14 -23.31
CA MET A 1 1.13 18.75 -22.80
C MET A 1 0.91 18.85 -21.30
N ASN A 2 -0.33 18.67 -20.84
CA ASN A 2 -0.65 18.64 -19.41
C ASN A 2 -0.71 17.17 -19.00
N ASP A 3 0.44 16.57 -18.72
CA ASP A 3 0.52 15.25 -18.10
C ASP A 3 0.15 15.37 -16.62
N GLU A 4 -1.10 15.75 -16.36
CA GLU A 4 -1.70 15.74 -15.03
C GLU A 4 -1.96 14.29 -14.65
N LYS A 5 -0.97 13.65 -13.99
CA LYS A 5 -1.20 12.34 -13.42
C LYS A 5 -2.22 12.45 -12.29
N SER A 6 -3.00 11.39 -12.15
CA SER A 6 -4.03 11.28 -11.12
C SER A 6 -3.63 10.17 -10.16
N CYS A 7 -3.83 10.41 -8.87
CA CYS A 7 -3.54 9.41 -7.87
C CYS A 7 -4.35 8.14 -8.16
N ALA A 8 -3.70 6.99 -8.21
CA ALA A 8 -4.35 5.71 -8.53
C ALA A 8 -5.47 5.32 -7.56
N ILE A 9 -5.53 5.94 -6.38
CA ILE A 9 -6.49 5.62 -5.31
C ILE A 9 -7.62 6.65 -5.21
N CYS A 10 -7.30 7.95 -5.23
CA CYS A 10 -8.29 9.01 -5.01
C CYS A 10 -8.44 9.99 -6.18
N HIS A 11 -7.79 9.72 -7.31
CA HIS A 11 -7.82 10.53 -8.53
C HIS A 11 -7.46 12.02 -8.35
N ARG A 12 -6.82 12.39 -7.24
CA ARG A 12 -6.29 13.75 -7.05
C ARG A 12 -5.14 14.00 -8.01
N LYS A 13 -5.04 15.25 -8.51
CA LYS A 13 -3.92 15.73 -9.32
C LYS A 13 -2.60 15.53 -8.58
N THR A 14 -1.68 14.81 -9.20
CA THR A 14 -0.34 14.53 -8.68
C THR A 14 0.65 14.50 -9.85
N LYS A 15 1.93 14.69 -9.54
CA LYS A 15 3.01 14.50 -10.52
C LYS A 15 3.52 13.06 -10.54
N THR A 16 3.16 12.25 -9.54
CA THR A 16 3.63 10.88 -9.33
C THR A 16 2.48 9.88 -9.40
N PHE A 17 2.70 8.64 -8.97
CA PHE A 17 1.69 7.59 -8.98
C PHE A 17 0.64 7.77 -7.86
N PHE A 18 1.08 8.28 -6.71
CA PHE A 18 0.22 8.56 -5.56
C PHE A 18 0.16 10.08 -5.30
N CYS A 19 -0.89 10.55 -4.62
CA CYS A 19 -0.88 11.92 -4.10
C CYS A 19 -0.03 11.99 -2.84
N LYS A 20 0.41 13.19 -2.43
CA LYS A 20 1.25 13.39 -1.24
C LYS A 20 0.79 12.59 -0.01
N TYR A 21 -0.51 12.57 0.27
CA TYR A 21 -1.09 11.86 1.42
C TYR A 21 -0.92 10.33 1.34
N HIS A 22 -1.14 9.75 0.15
CA HIS A 22 -0.96 8.31 -0.05
C HIS A 22 0.52 7.94 -0.16
N GLU A 23 1.36 8.82 -0.68
CA GLU A 23 2.81 8.63 -0.72
C GLU A 23 3.41 8.62 0.70
N GLU A 24 3.02 9.59 1.53
CA GLU A 24 3.38 9.63 2.95
C GLU A 24 2.86 8.37 3.68
N ALA A 25 1.58 8.02 3.51
CA ALA A 25 1.02 6.82 4.12
C ALA A 25 1.80 5.56 3.73
N LYS A 26 2.15 5.42 2.45
CA LYS A 26 2.96 4.30 1.96
C LYS A 26 4.34 4.26 2.64
N GLN A 27 5.03 5.40 2.72
CA GLN A 27 6.33 5.46 3.39
C GLN A 27 6.24 5.07 4.87
N HIS A 28 5.18 5.46 5.57
CA HIS A 28 4.95 5.07 6.96
C HIS A 28 4.75 3.55 7.09
N ILE A 29 3.95 2.95 6.19
CA ILE A 29 3.72 1.50 6.12
C ILE A 29 5.05 0.76 5.85
N GLU A 30 5.83 1.20 4.85
CA GLU A 30 7.13 0.58 4.52
C GLU A 30 8.14 0.65 5.68
N LYS A 31 8.17 1.79 6.40
CA LYS A 31 9.00 1.94 7.61
C LYS A 31 8.55 1.00 8.72
N GLY A 32 7.23 0.86 8.93
CA GLY A 32 6.67 -0.07 9.91
C GLY A 32 6.98 -1.53 9.55
N TYR A 33 6.89 -1.89 8.28
CA TYR A 33 7.21 -3.22 7.80
C TYR A 33 8.65 -3.61 8.12
N LYS A 34 9.62 -2.72 7.89
CA LYS A 34 11.03 -3.01 8.22
C LYS A 34 11.22 -3.35 9.71
N LYS A 35 10.49 -2.67 10.60
CA LYS A 35 10.51 -2.97 12.04
C LYS A 35 9.88 -4.33 12.33
N TRP A 36 8.75 -4.64 11.69
CA TRP A 36 8.08 -5.93 11.83
C TRP A 36 8.93 -7.06 11.26
N GLN A 37 9.58 -6.87 10.11
CA GLN A 37 10.51 -7.84 9.51
C GLN A 37 11.69 -8.16 10.41
N ASN A 38 12.17 -7.17 11.19
CA ASN A 38 13.25 -7.39 12.14
C ASN A 38 12.77 -8.10 13.43
N ALA A 39 11.53 -7.86 13.84
CA ALA A 39 10.94 -8.47 15.04
C ALA A 39 10.31 -9.85 14.80
N LEU A 40 9.78 -10.09 13.61
CA LEU A 40 9.06 -11.29 13.20
C LEU A 40 9.81 -11.93 12.03
N ASP A 41 10.52 -13.01 12.32
CA ASP A 41 11.23 -13.77 11.30
C ASP A 41 10.22 -14.40 10.33
N GLY A 42 10.40 -14.17 9.03
CA GLY A 42 9.54 -14.71 7.98
C GLY A 42 8.20 -14.01 7.77
N ILE A 43 7.93 -12.84 8.36
CA ILE A 43 6.71 -12.09 8.02
C ILE A 43 6.72 -11.65 6.56
N THR A 44 5.64 -11.95 5.85
CA THR A 44 5.45 -11.50 4.47
C THR A 44 4.78 -10.13 4.42
N TRP A 45 5.00 -9.41 3.31
CA TRP A 45 4.36 -8.13 3.06
C TRP A 45 2.83 -8.22 3.13
N GLU A 46 2.23 -9.29 2.57
CA GLU A 46 0.78 -9.50 2.62
C GLU A 46 0.28 -9.67 4.07
N THR A 47 0.95 -10.49 4.88
CA THR A 47 0.58 -10.70 6.29
C THR A 47 0.67 -9.40 7.06
N TYR A 48 1.76 -8.65 6.90
CA TYR A 48 1.93 -7.35 7.55
C TYR A 48 0.80 -6.37 7.22
N LEU A 49 0.44 -6.27 5.95
CA LEU A 49 -0.66 -5.44 5.47
C LEU A 49 -2.02 -5.88 6.06
N LYS A 50 -2.28 -7.18 6.14
CA LYS A 50 -3.51 -7.71 6.77
C LYS A 50 -3.57 -7.39 8.27
N GLU A 51 -2.45 -7.51 8.98
CA GLU A 51 -2.39 -7.14 10.40
C GLU A 51 -2.61 -5.63 10.60
N LEU A 52 -2.01 -4.79 9.76
CA LEU A 52 -2.26 -3.35 9.76
C LEU A 52 -3.74 -2.99 9.55
N LEU A 53 -4.47 -3.74 8.72
CA LEU A 53 -5.91 -3.52 8.52
C LEU A 53 -6.74 -3.89 9.75
N LYS A 54 -6.28 -4.83 10.58
CA LYS A 54 -6.94 -5.17 11.85
C LYS A 54 -6.75 -4.08 12.89
N LEU A 55 -5.66 -3.32 12.81
CA LEU A 55 -5.43 -2.19 13.71
C LEU A 55 -6.39 -1.05 13.35
N LYS A 56 -7.31 -0.75 14.27
CA LYS A 56 -8.35 0.29 14.12
C LYS A 56 -7.78 1.72 14.07
N GLU A 57 -6.51 1.88 14.40
CA GLU A 57 -5.76 3.15 14.38
C GLU A 57 -5.21 3.51 12.99
N THR A 58 -5.39 2.63 12.01
CA THR A 58 -4.89 2.85 10.65
C THR A 58 -5.78 3.86 9.93
N GLY A 59 -5.31 5.11 9.84
CA GLY A 59 -6.00 6.21 9.17
C GLY A 59 -6.42 5.87 7.73
N THR A 60 -7.49 6.53 7.25
CA THR A 60 -8.13 6.24 5.95
C THR A 60 -7.15 6.18 4.78
N TRP A 61 -6.14 7.05 4.77
CA TRP A 61 -5.08 7.06 3.75
C TRP A 61 -4.28 5.77 3.72
N SER A 62 -3.79 5.33 4.89
CA SER A 62 -3.03 4.08 5.02
C SER A 62 -3.88 2.88 4.65
N ASN A 63 -5.15 2.85 5.09
CA ASN A 63 -6.08 1.76 4.76
C ASN A 63 -6.27 1.62 3.25
N ASN A 64 -6.40 2.74 2.52
CA ASN A 64 -6.51 2.70 1.07
C ASN A 64 -5.23 2.20 0.38
N VAL A 65 -4.04 2.64 0.83
CA VAL A 65 -2.77 2.14 0.29
C VAL A 65 -2.64 0.64 0.53
N ILE A 66 -2.99 0.18 1.73
CA ILE A 66 -2.92 -1.23 2.10
C ILE A 66 -3.84 -2.06 1.20
N LYS A 67 -5.10 -1.64 1.02
CA LYS A 67 -6.04 -2.31 0.12
C LYS A 67 -5.51 -2.36 -1.31
N TYR A 68 -5.00 -1.24 -1.82
CA TYR A 68 -4.42 -1.17 -3.17
C TYR A 68 -3.27 -2.17 -3.37
N GLU A 69 -2.34 -2.24 -2.41
CA GLU A 69 -1.22 -3.19 -2.48
C GLU A 69 -1.69 -4.64 -2.35
N LEU A 70 -2.65 -4.94 -1.46
CA LEU A 70 -3.23 -6.28 -1.33
C LEU A 70 -3.95 -6.73 -2.61
N GLU A 71 -4.70 -5.84 -3.26
CA GLU A 71 -5.36 -6.13 -4.53
C GLU A 71 -4.36 -6.40 -5.64
N LYS A 72 -3.25 -5.66 -5.68
CA LYS A 72 -2.16 -5.89 -6.63
C LYS A 72 -1.50 -7.26 -6.44
N ILE A 73 -1.31 -7.70 -5.19
CA ILE A 73 -0.80 -9.05 -4.88
C ILE A 73 -1.78 -10.12 -5.38
N LYS A 74 -3.08 -9.96 -5.09
CA LYS A 74 -4.13 -10.89 -5.57
C LYS A 74 -4.19 -10.97 -7.10
N ASN A 75 -4.09 -9.84 -7.78
CA ASN A 75 -4.14 -9.79 -9.24
C ASN A 75 -2.86 -10.31 -9.89
N GLY A 76 -1.70 -10.14 -9.23
CA GLY A 76 -0.43 -10.73 -9.66
C GLY A 76 -0.41 -12.26 -9.59
N ASN A 77 -1.03 -12.84 -8.56
CA ASN A 77 -1.13 -14.30 -8.39
C ASN A 77 -2.07 -14.99 -9.39
N LYS A 78 -2.90 -14.24 -10.12
CA LYS A 78 -3.84 -14.79 -11.11
C LYS A 78 -3.21 -15.07 -12.49
N LYS A 79 -1.94 -14.72 -12.72
CA LYS A 79 -1.22 -14.88 -14.00
C LYS A 79 -0.26 -16.09 -14.06
N THR A 80 -0.48 -17.12 -13.25
CA THR A 80 0.26 -18.39 -13.37
C THR A 80 -0.72 -19.56 -13.22
N SER A 81 -1.57 -19.70 -14.22
CA SER A 81 -2.27 -20.96 -14.54
C SER A 81 -2.86 -20.80 -15.94
N GLU A 82 -2.00 -20.88 -16.95
CA GLU A 82 -2.33 -21.28 -18.33
C GLU A 82 -1.28 -22.29 -18.77
#